data_AF-A0A2L2YN87-F1
#
_entry.id   AF-A0A2L2YN87-F1
#
_cell.length_a   1.000
_cell.length_b   1.000
_cell.length_c   1.000
_cell.angle_alpha   90.00
_cell.angle_beta   90.00
_cell.angle_gamma   90.00
#
_symmetry.space_group_name_H-M   'P 1'
#
loop_
_entity.id
_entity.type
_entity.pdbx_description
1 polymer ?
#
loop_
_entity_poly.entity_id
_entity_poly.type
_entity_poly.pdbx_seq_one_letter_code
_entity_poly.pdbx_strand_id
1 'polypeptide(L)' 'LVFCVLGIALGEIHLSPQEEKEARLALQNPDLYDGDMYGVDEDSERNAKVGNHFRWPEARVPYVIDSSLSINTSN' A
#
# COMPACT_ATOMS: atom_id res chain seq x y z
N LEU A 1 -7.40 -36.71 -1.72
CA LEU A 1 -8.11 -35.59 -1.05
C LEU A 1 -7.60 -35.40 0.39
N VAL A 2 -6.29 -35.19 0.62
CA VAL A 2 -5.75 -34.88 1.99
C VAL A 2 -4.51 -33.95 1.98
N PHE A 3 -3.94 -33.51 0.85
CA PHE A 3 -2.65 -32.77 0.88
C PHE A 3 -2.66 -31.40 0.18
N CYS A 4 -3.77 -30.65 0.24
CA CYS A 4 -3.79 -29.27 -0.29
C CYS A 4 -3.82 -28.18 0.78
N VAL A 5 -3.71 -28.52 2.08
CA VAL A 5 -3.79 -27.53 3.18
C VAL A 5 -2.42 -27.16 3.76
N LEU A 6 -1.29 -27.58 3.17
CA LEU A 6 0.05 -27.30 3.71
C LEU A 6 0.93 -26.47 2.77
N GLY A 7 0.48 -25.26 2.44
CA GLY A 7 1.19 -24.40 1.49
C GLY A 7 0.96 -22.90 1.67
N ILE A 8 0.74 -22.42 2.89
CA ILE A 8 1.07 -21.01 3.18
C ILE A 8 2.59 -20.99 3.27
N ALA A 9 3.25 -20.82 2.13
CA ALA A 9 4.65 -20.49 2.10
C ALA A 9 4.81 -19.15 2.85
N LEU A 10 5.21 -19.22 4.11
CA LEU A 10 5.96 -18.15 4.76
C LEU A 10 7.27 -18.02 3.98
N GLY A 11 7.21 -17.37 2.81
CA GLY A 11 8.38 -16.76 2.24
C GLY A 11 8.74 -15.64 3.19
N GLU A 12 9.76 -15.84 4.01
CA GLU A 12 10.36 -14.74 4.75
C GLU A 12 10.79 -13.70 3.70
N ILE A 13 10.08 -12.57 3.66
CA ILE A 13 10.52 -11.43 2.88
C ILE A 13 11.76 -10.92 3.62
N HIS A 14 12.93 -11.36 3.20
CA HIS A 14 14.20 -11.00 3.83
C HIS A 14 14.56 -9.59 3.37
N LEU A 15 13.93 -8.58 3.99
CA LEU A 15 14.29 -7.17 3.78
C LEU A 15 15.69 -6.94 4.34
N SER A 16 16.47 -6.11 3.67
CA SER A 16 17.64 -5.54 4.31
C SER A 16 17.21 -4.71 5.53
N PRO A 17 18.06 -4.54 6.56
CA PRO A 17 17.73 -3.71 7.72
C PRO A 17 17.32 -2.27 7.36
N GLN A 18 17.80 -1.76 6.22
CA GLN A 18 17.46 -0.44 5.72
C GLN A 18 16.04 -0.42 5.14
N GLU A 19 15.68 -1.39 4.30
CA GLU A 19 14.32 -1.50 3.76
C GLU A 19 13.30 -1.74 4.87
N GLU A 20 13.63 -2.55 5.88
CA GLU A 20 12.76 -2.77 7.05
C GLU A 20 12.50 -1.45 7.79
N LYS A 21 13.55 -0.65 7.99
CA LYS A 21 13.45 0.66 8.62
C LYS A 21 12.59 1.61 7.79
N GLU A 22 12.79 1.64 6.47
CA GLU A 22 12.01 2.47 5.55
C GLU A 22 10.53 2.07 5.53
N ALA A 23 10.24 0.77 5.45
CA ALA A 23 8.88 0.24 5.51
C ALA A 23 8.20 0.62 6.84
N ARG A 24 8.92 0.50 7.96
CA ARG A 24 8.39 0.92 9.27
C ARG A 24 8.13 2.42 9.34
N LEU A 25 9.02 3.25 8.78
CA LEU A 25 8.83 4.70 8.76
C LEU A 25 7.64 5.11 7.88
N ALA A 26 7.43 4.42 6.75
CA ALA A 26 6.31 4.68 5.86
C ALA A 26 4.95 4.47 6.51
N LEU A 27 4.86 3.61 7.54
CA LEU A 27 3.63 3.36 8.31
C LEU A 27 3.46 4.29 9.53
N GLN A 28 4.39 5.23 9.77
CA GLN A 28 4.37 6.10 10.95
C GLN A 28 3.81 7.51 10.65
N ASN A 29 2.71 7.60 9.89
CA ASN A 29 2.02 8.86 9.61
C ASN A 29 0.77 8.99 10.52
N PRO A 30 0.83 9.77 11.62
CA PRO A 30 -0.22 9.79 12.65
C PRO A 30 -1.53 10.48 12.19
N ASP A 31 -1.50 11.18 11.06
CA ASP A 31 -2.62 11.85 10.42
C ASP A 31 -3.36 10.96 9.41
N LEU A 32 -2.81 9.78 9.10
CA LEU A 32 -3.38 8.80 8.17
C LEU A 32 -4.00 7.63 8.93
N TYR A 33 -5.12 7.12 8.41
CA TYR A 33 -5.74 5.90 8.91
C TYR A 33 -4.82 4.70 8.65
N ASP A 34 -4.60 3.86 9.67
CA ASP A 34 -3.62 2.75 9.69
C ASP A 34 -2.18 3.15 9.26
N GLY A 35 -1.87 4.45 9.24
CA GLY A 35 -0.56 4.99 8.91
C GLY A 35 -0.30 5.25 7.41
N ASP A 36 -1.16 4.81 6.51
CA ASP A 36 -0.94 4.92 5.04
C ASP A 36 -2.17 5.30 4.20
N MET A 37 -3.37 5.43 4.79
CA MET A 37 -4.60 5.79 4.07
C MET A 37 -5.15 7.17 4.47
N TYR A 38 -5.30 8.06 3.48
CA TYR A 38 -5.94 9.37 3.67
C TYR A 38 -7.43 9.33 3.31
N GLY A 39 -8.26 10.07 4.07
CA GLY A 39 -9.67 10.30 3.74
C GLY A 39 -10.59 9.11 4.05
N VAL A 40 -10.16 8.19 4.91
CA VAL A 40 -10.99 7.09 5.44
C VAL A 40 -11.71 7.57 6.69
N ASP A 41 -13.03 7.34 6.76
CA ASP A 41 -13.82 7.50 7.99
C ASP A 41 -13.78 6.17 8.76
N GLU A 42 -13.50 6.20 10.06
CA GLU A 42 -13.31 5.01 10.90
C GLU A 42 -14.55 4.09 10.94
N ASP A 43 -15.73 4.65 10.64
CA ASP A 43 -17.03 3.96 10.63
C ASP A 43 -17.42 3.42 9.24
N SER A 44 -16.61 3.66 8.21
CA SER A 44 -16.80 3.07 6.89
C SER A 44 -16.33 1.61 6.91
N GLU A 45 -17.30 0.69 6.96
CA GLU A 45 -17.19 -0.76 6.85
C GLU A 45 -15.75 -1.28 6.61
N ARG A 46 -15.09 -1.75 7.68
CA ARG A 46 -13.72 -2.29 7.59
C ARG A 46 -13.62 -3.34 6.47
N ASN A 47 -12.64 -3.19 5.60
CA ASN A 47 -12.40 -4.05 4.42
C ASN A 47 -13.51 -4.03 3.36
N ALA A 48 -14.40 -3.03 3.35
CA ALA A 48 -15.50 -3.01 2.40
C ALA A 48 -15.02 -2.79 0.96
N LYS A 49 -15.68 -3.53 0.07
CA LYS A 49 -15.65 -3.26 -1.37
C LYS A 49 -16.28 -1.88 -1.58
N VAL A 50 -15.45 -0.86 -1.72
CA VAL A 50 -15.89 0.51 -1.95
C VAL A 50 -16.88 0.54 -3.12
N GLY A 51 -18.00 1.25 -2.92
CA GLY A 51 -19.09 1.33 -3.89
C GLY A 51 -18.60 1.80 -5.27
N ASN A 52 -19.35 1.46 -6.33
CA ASN A 52 -18.92 1.75 -7.71
C ASN A 52 -18.63 3.24 -7.99
N HIS A 53 -19.19 4.15 -7.19
CA HIS A 53 -18.94 5.59 -7.28
C HIS A 53 -17.49 6.00 -6.97
N PHE A 54 -16.73 5.17 -6.26
CA PHE A 54 -15.33 5.42 -5.92
C PHE A 54 -14.35 4.69 -6.86
N ARG A 55 -14.85 4.04 -7.92
CA ARG A 55 -14.02 3.36 -8.91
C ARG A 55 -13.65 4.31 -10.04
N TRP A 56 -12.44 4.17 -10.56
CA TRP A 56 -12.02 4.88 -11.76
C TRP A 56 -12.88 4.46 -12.97
N PRO A 57 -13.33 5.44 -13.79
CA PRO A 57 -14.11 5.14 -14.98
C PRO A 57 -13.28 4.28 -15.94
N GLU A 58 -13.93 3.31 -16.58
CA GLU A 58 -13.30 2.37 -17.52
C GLU A 58 -12.10 1.59 -16.94
N ALA A 59 -11.94 1.56 -15.60
CA ALA A 59 -10.76 1.01 -14.93
C ALA A 59 -9.42 1.65 -15.40
N ARG A 60 -9.44 2.91 -15.85
CA ARG A 60 -8.24 3.66 -16.25
C ARG A 60 -7.88 4.72 -15.22
N VAL A 61 -6.63 4.71 -14.77
CA VAL A 61 -6.09 5.67 -13.80
C VAL A 61 -5.18 6.67 -14.54
N PRO A 62 -5.63 7.91 -14.80
CA PRO A 62 -4.75 8.95 -15.31
C PRO A 62 -3.79 9.42 -14.20
N TYR A 63 -2.51 9.65 -14.55
CA TYR A 63 -1.50 10.12 -13.60
C TYR A 63 -0.55 11.13 -14.27
N VAL A 64 0.12 11.93 -13.44
CA VAL A 64 1.19 12.86 -13.82
C VAL A 64 2.37 12.61 -12.88
N ILE A 65 3.58 12.49 -13.41
CA ILE A 65 4.80 12.37 -12.61
C ILE A 65 5.24 13.78 -12.23
N ASP A 66 5.19 14.09 -10.94
CA ASP A 66 5.62 15.40 -10.44
C ASP A 66 7.14 15.57 -10.59
N SER A 67 7.58 16.80 -10.89
CA SER A 67 9.00 17.13 -11.06
C SER A 67 9.83 16.88 -9.80
N SER A 68 9.25 16.91 -8.60
CA SER A 68 9.94 16.59 -7.35
C SER A 68 10.41 15.13 -7.27
N LEU A 69 9.80 14.23 -8.05
CA LEU A 69 10.20 12.82 -8.16
C LEU A 69 11.32 12.61 -9.19
N SER A 70 11.79 13.68 -9.84
CA SER A 70 12.94 13.58 -10.73
C SER A 70 14.20 13.27 -9.92
N ILE A 71 14.89 12.18 -10.27
CA ILE A 71 16.11 11.77 -9.61
C ILE A 71 17.16 12.85 -9.87
N ASN A 72 17.51 13.64 -8.86
CA ASN A 72 18.71 14.46 -8.90
C ASN A 72 19.93 13.53 -8.96
N THR A 73 20.42 13.26 -10.16
CA THR A 73 21.67 12.54 -10.38
C THR A 73 22.82 13.53 -10.20
N SER A 74 23.16 13.86 -8.94
CA SER A 74 24.42 14.55 -8.66
C SER A 74 25.55 13.52 -8.71
N ASN A 75 26.30 13.51 -9.82
CA ASN A 75 27.61 12.84 -9.94
C ASN A 75 28.65 13.47 -9.01
#